data_AF-A0A843I8M7-F1
#
_entry.id   AF-A0A843I8M7-F1
#
_cell.length_a   1.000
_cell.length_b   1.000
_cell.length_c   1.000
_cell.angle_alpha   90.00
_cell.angle_beta   90.00
_cell.angle_gamma   90.00
#
_symmetry.space_group_name_H-M   'P 1'
#
loop_
_entity.id
_entity.type
_entity.pdbx_description
1 polymer ?
#
loop_
_entity_poly.entity_id
_entity_poly.type
_entity_poly.pdbx_seq_one_letter_code
_entity_poly.pdbx_strand_id
1 'polypeptide(L)'
;MTAFQEIWDPWLIGLYMWLAGIAGMSSAAYAIMRWSNKREGLRELALASPAATILALIFITVDLSRPWNVSSAIIFSMLSGSFGILRSWMAAGMVLLILQLLISLALALPYLAPKASKPKWLLGQPKWLLGAAAIVGVLVPMYTGFELSSAPGVPFWGTALMPVLWVISASICVVALLKMSVRAVEVSAFLTRAGLVGLNVVQLIAVLALVGVPLQSGSLAAKISAAALAYGELSAPFWTLVVGLGTLAPLALGFYMIKKENKYIGAAAAVLALIGALALRILVLQAGAFEALPPAS
;
A
#
# COMPACT_ATOMS: atom_id res chain seq x y z
N MET A 1 14.31 -25.15 -14.22
CA MET A 1 13.09 -24.37 -13.89
C MET A 1 13.25 -23.94 -12.45
N THR A 2 13.45 -22.64 -12.20
CA THR A 2 13.50 -22.11 -10.83
C THR A 2 12.07 -22.07 -10.28
N ALA A 3 11.80 -22.80 -9.20
CA ALA A 3 10.49 -22.78 -8.57
C ALA A 3 10.33 -21.45 -7.81
N PHE A 4 9.43 -20.59 -8.28
CA PHE A 4 8.98 -19.41 -7.53
C PHE A 4 7.97 -19.82 -6.45
N GLN A 5 7.66 -18.91 -5.53
CA GLN A 5 6.69 -19.16 -4.48
C GLN A 5 5.29 -19.44 -5.06
N GLU A 6 4.63 -20.50 -4.56
CA GLU A 6 3.24 -20.86 -4.88
C GLU A 6 2.33 -20.80 -3.63
N ILE A 7 2.89 -20.43 -2.48
CA ILE A 7 2.17 -20.46 -1.19
C ILE A 7 1.11 -19.37 -1.14
N TRP A 8 1.40 -18.22 -1.74
CA TRP A 8 0.54 -17.04 -1.74
C TRP A 8 0.07 -16.75 -3.14
N ASP A 9 -1.26 -16.63 -3.33
CA ASP A 9 -1.81 -16.18 -4.60
C ASP A 9 -1.41 -14.71 -4.81
N PRO A 10 -0.52 -14.42 -5.77
CA PRO A 10 -0.01 -13.06 -5.95
C PRO A 10 -1.10 -12.06 -6.32
N TRP A 11 -2.20 -12.52 -6.93
CA TRP A 11 -3.30 -11.65 -7.33
C TRP A 11 -4.16 -11.26 -6.12
N LEU A 12 -4.51 -12.22 -5.26
CA LEU A 12 -5.30 -11.96 -4.05
C LEU A 12 -4.50 -11.13 -3.04
N ILE A 13 -3.29 -11.58 -2.69
CA ILE A 13 -2.45 -10.87 -1.72
C ILE A 13 -2.00 -9.53 -2.29
N GLY A 14 -1.63 -9.45 -3.58
CA GLY A 14 -1.25 -8.19 -4.22
C GLY A 14 -2.37 -7.14 -4.17
N LEU A 15 -3.62 -7.56 -4.42
CA LEU A 15 -4.80 -6.69 -4.29
C LEU A 15 -5.05 -6.28 -2.85
N TYR A 16 -4.95 -7.20 -1.90
CA TYR A 16 -5.04 -6.90 -0.47
C TYR A 16 -4.02 -5.83 -0.06
N MET A 17 -2.73 -6.01 -0.39
CA MET A 17 -1.67 -5.07 -0.02
C MET A 17 -1.85 -3.69 -0.67
N TRP A 18 -2.41 -3.66 -1.89
CA TRP A 18 -2.69 -2.43 -2.61
C TRP A 18 -3.84 -1.66 -1.97
N LEU A 19 -4.94 -2.35 -1.67
CA LEU A 19 -6.12 -1.78 -1.01
C LEU A 19 -5.82 -1.37 0.44
N ALA A 20 -5.06 -2.16 1.19
CA ALA A 20 -4.61 -1.82 2.52
C ALA A 20 -3.74 -0.54 2.49
N GLY A 21 -2.83 -0.42 1.51
CA GLY A 21 -2.04 0.79 1.32
C GLY A 21 -2.89 2.02 1.01
N ILE A 22 -3.86 1.89 0.09
CA ILE A 22 -4.81 2.98 -0.23
C ILE A 22 -5.62 3.36 1.01
N ALA A 23 -6.12 2.39 1.77
CA ALA A 23 -6.89 2.61 2.99
C ALA A 23 -6.09 3.41 4.02
N GLY A 24 -4.91 2.91 4.39
CA GLY A 24 -4.05 3.53 5.38
C GLY A 24 -3.65 4.95 4.98
N MET A 25 -3.06 5.10 3.80
CA MET A 25 -2.59 6.42 3.36
C MET A 25 -3.74 7.40 3.10
N SER A 26 -4.96 6.93 2.82
CA SER A 26 -6.12 7.81 2.69
C SER A 26 -6.50 8.42 4.05
N SER A 27 -6.45 7.61 5.13
CA SER A 27 -6.63 8.12 6.50
C SER A 27 -5.53 9.11 6.89
N ALA A 28 -4.28 8.82 6.52
CA ALA A 28 -3.16 9.72 6.80
C ALA A 28 -3.25 11.04 6.01
N ALA A 29 -3.53 10.96 4.72
CA ALA A 29 -3.76 12.14 3.88
C ALA A 29 -4.95 12.96 4.37
N TYR A 30 -6.02 12.31 4.85
CA TYR A 30 -7.18 12.99 5.42
C TYR A 30 -6.77 13.86 6.61
N ALA A 31 -6.00 13.30 7.54
CA ALA A 31 -5.48 14.02 8.70
C ALA A 31 -4.58 15.19 8.29
N ILE A 32 -3.65 14.96 7.36
CA ILE A 32 -2.74 16.00 6.85
C ILE A 32 -3.53 17.14 6.20
N MET A 33 -4.50 16.85 5.34
CA MET A 33 -5.32 17.88 4.68
C MET A 33 -6.14 18.69 5.68
N ARG A 34 -6.68 18.05 6.73
CA ARG A 34 -7.37 18.74 7.83
C ARG A 34 -6.43 19.66 8.60
N TRP A 35 -5.21 19.22 8.92
CA TRP A 35 -4.21 20.04 9.59
C TRP A 35 -3.73 21.21 8.72
N SER A 36 -3.60 21.02 7.41
CA SER A 36 -3.28 22.09 6.45
C SER A 36 -4.48 22.98 6.08
N ASN A 37 -5.63 22.79 6.75
CA ASN A 37 -6.88 23.52 6.51
C ASN A 37 -7.37 23.46 5.04
N LYS A 38 -6.99 22.42 4.30
CA LYS A 38 -7.45 22.16 2.92
C LYS A 38 -8.69 21.27 2.99
N ARG A 39 -9.82 21.76 2.45
CA ARG A 39 -11.12 21.08 2.55
C ARG A 39 -11.51 20.24 1.34
N GLU A 40 -10.88 20.48 0.19
CA GLU A 40 -11.13 19.69 -1.03
C GLU A 40 -10.57 18.28 -0.91
N GLY A 41 -11.20 17.29 -1.53
CA GLY A 41 -10.72 15.90 -1.51
C GLY A 41 -10.98 15.14 -0.20
N LEU A 42 -11.40 15.84 0.88
CA LEU A 42 -11.62 15.21 2.19
C LEU A 42 -12.74 14.16 2.13
N ARG A 43 -13.84 14.43 1.42
CA ARG A 43 -14.94 13.47 1.31
C ARG A 43 -14.46 12.20 0.62
N GLU A 44 -13.69 12.35 -0.44
CA GLU A 44 -13.18 11.27 -1.26
C GLU A 44 -12.20 10.41 -0.46
N LEU A 45 -11.27 11.01 0.29
CA LEU A 45 -10.39 10.30 1.20
C LEU A 45 -11.14 9.57 2.33
N ALA A 46 -12.11 10.24 2.95
CA ALA A 46 -12.90 9.68 4.04
C ALA A 46 -13.76 8.50 3.60
N LEU A 47 -14.23 8.47 2.35
CA LEU A 47 -15.01 7.37 1.80
C LEU A 47 -14.15 6.27 1.20
N ALA A 48 -13.03 6.62 0.56
CA ALA A 48 -12.08 5.66 0.00
C ALA A 48 -11.42 4.81 1.08
N SER A 49 -11.09 5.41 2.23
CA SER A 49 -10.42 4.71 3.33
C SER A 49 -11.18 3.49 3.87
N PRO A 50 -12.45 3.59 4.33
CA PRO A 50 -13.19 2.43 4.81
C PRO A 50 -13.56 1.47 3.69
N ALA A 51 -13.86 1.96 2.48
CA ALA A 51 -14.17 1.10 1.34
C ALA A 51 -12.98 0.21 0.97
N ALA A 52 -11.78 0.80 0.86
CA ALA A 52 -10.56 0.06 0.61
C ALA A 52 -10.20 -0.89 1.76
N THR A 53 -10.44 -0.49 3.02
CA THR A 53 -10.20 -1.36 4.19
C THR A 53 -11.09 -2.60 4.14
N ILE A 54 -12.40 -2.44 3.87
CA ILE A 54 -13.35 -3.55 3.76
C ILE A 54 -12.96 -4.49 2.63
N LEU A 55 -12.61 -3.95 1.46
CA LEU A 55 -12.16 -4.78 0.33
C LEU A 55 -10.85 -5.50 0.66
N ALA A 56 -9.88 -4.84 1.29
CA ALA A 56 -8.63 -5.47 1.72
C ALA A 56 -8.90 -6.65 2.68
N LEU A 57 -9.82 -6.47 3.65
CA LEU A 57 -10.24 -7.52 4.57
C LEU A 57 -10.90 -8.69 3.84
N ILE A 58 -11.71 -8.44 2.82
CA ILE A 58 -12.30 -9.51 1.99
C ILE A 58 -11.19 -10.30 1.30
N PHE A 59 -10.26 -9.64 0.59
CA PHE A 59 -9.19 -10.31 -0.14
C PHE A 59 -8.28 -11.16 0.76
N ILE A 60 -7.85 -10.64 1.91
CA ILE A 60 -7.04 -11.44 2.84
C ILE A 60 -7.84 -12.61 3.41
N THR A 61 -9.13 -12.44 3.74
CA THR A 61 -9.94 -13.54 4.27
C THR A 61 -10.17 -14.65 3.25
N VAL A 62 -10.32 -14.32 1.96
CA VAL A 62 -10.51 -15.31 0.89
C VAL A 62 -9.24 -16.14 0.66
N ASP A 63 -8.06 -15.56 0.87
CA ASP A 63 -6.77 -16.25 0.73
C ASP A 63 -6.51 -17.28 1.86
N LEU A 64 -7.17 -17.14 3.02
CA LEU A 64 -7.02 -18.11 4.11
C LEU A 64 -7.57 -19.49 3.73
N SER A 65 -6.84 -20.56 4.08
CA SER A 65 -7.28 -21.94 3.82
C SER A 65 -8.60 -22.33 4.52
N ARG A 66 -9.00 -21.60 5.58
CA ARG A 66 -10.23 -21.81 6.35
C ARG A 66 -10.91 -20.46 6.69
N PRO A 67 -11.52 -19.78 5.71
CA PRO A 67 -12.00 -18.40 5.88
C PRO A 67 -13.08 -18.27 6.96
N TRP A 68 -13.95 -19.27 7.06
CA TRP A 68 -15.08 -19.27 8.01
C TRP A 68 -14.66 -19.42 9.48
N ASN A 69 -13.44 -19.90 9.74
CA ASN A 69 -12.93 -20.13 11.08
C ASN A 69 -12.10 -18.96 11.62
N VAL A 70 -11.94 -17.87 10.86
CA VAL A 70 -11.10 -16.73 11.28
C VAL A 70 -11.60 -16.11 12.58
N SER A 71 -12.91 -15.89 12.70
CA SER A 71 -13.50 -15.28 13.90
C SER A 71 -13.33 -16.17 15.14
N SER A 72 -13.59 -17.48 15.01
CA SER A 72 -13.41 -18.44 16.11
C SER A 72 -11.93 -18.63 16.46
N ALA A 73 -11.02 -18.61 15.48
CA ALA A 73 -9.58 -18.69 15.68
C ALA A 73 -9.04 -17.47 16.45
N ILE A 74 -9.49 -16.26 16.11
CA ILE A 74 -9.10 -15.03 16.81
C ILE A 74 -9.58 -15.10 18.27
N ILE A 75 -10.87 -15.39 18.49
CA ILE A 75 -11.46 -15.45 19.83
C ILE A 75 -10.75 -16.52 20.67
N PHE A 76 -10.57 -17.72 20.11
CA PHE A 76 -9.88 -18.80 20.81
C PHE A 76 -8.44 -18.43 21.15
N SER A 77 -7.70 -17.83 20.22
CA SER A 77 -6.32 -17.39 20.47
C SER A 77 -6.22 -16.29 21.53
N MET A 78 -7.22 -15.41 21.64
CA MET A 78 -7.25 -14.39 22.71
C MET A 78 -7.57 -15.03 24.06
N LEU A 79 -8.55 -15.93 24.12
CA LEU A 79 -8.96 -16.62 25.34
C LEU A 79 -7.90 -17.59 25.87
N SER A 80 -7.15 -18.25 24.97
CA SER A 80 -6.07 -19.17 25.33
C SER A 80 -4.77 -18.47 25.74
N GLY A 81 -4.71 -17.13 25.65
CA GLY A 81 -3.50 -16.36 25.88
C GLY A 81 -2.40 -16.55 24.82
N SER A 82 -2.70 -17.22 23.69
CA SER A 82 -1.73 -17.46 22.61
C SER A 82 -1.65 -16.32 21.59
N PHE A 83 -2.47 -15.26 21.74
CA PHE A 83 -2.50 -14.13 20.82
C PHE A 83 -1.24 -13.25 20.95
N GLY A 84 -0.22 -13.57 20.15
CA GLY A 84 1.07 -12.90 20.20
C GLY A 84 1.18 -11.72 19.25
N ILE A 85 0.67 -10.53 19.62
CA ILE A 85 0.82 -9.28 18.83
C ILE A 85 2.29 -8.97 18.54
N LEU A 86 3.18 -9.21 19.50
CA LEU A 86 4.62 -8.97 19.36
C LEU A 86 5.39 -10.16 18.78
N ARG A 87 4.73 -11.32 18.61
CA ARG A 87 5.37 -12.56 18.15
C ARG A 87 5.04 -12.88 16.70
N SER A 88 3.93 -12.34 16.17
CA SER A 88 3.45 -12.63 14.83
C SER A 88 3.05 -11.34 14.12
N TRP A 89 3.68 -11.10 12.97
CA TRP A 89 3.33 -9.98 12.09
C TRP A 89 1.89 -10.05 11.60
N MET A 90 1.36 -11.27 11.42
CA MET A 90 -0.06 -11.48 11.08
C MET A 90 -0.98 -11.03 12.21
N ALA A 91 -0.63 -11.32 13.48
CA ALA A 91 -1.42 -10.87 14.63
C ALA A 91 -1.38 -9.34 14.79
N ALA A 92 -0.21 -8.72 14.60
CA ALA A 92 -0.08 -7.26 14.57
C ALA A 92 -0.89 -6.64 13.42
N GLY A 93 -0.82 -7.22 12.21
CA GLY A 93 -1.56 -6.80 11.02
C GLY A 93 -3.07 -6.81 11.25
N MET A 94 -3.61 -7.88 11.86
CA MET A 94 -5.05 -7.95 12.21
C MET A 94 -5.47 -6.80 13.13
N VAL A 95 -4.70 -6.52 14.19
CA VAL A 95 -5.01 -5.40 15.10
C VAL A 95 -4.95 -4.06 14.35
N LEU A 96 -3.93 -3.85 13.51
CA LEU A 96 -3.80 -2.63 12.71
C LEU A 96 -4.96 -2.45 11.73
N LEU A 97 -5.40 -3.50 11.04
CA LEU A 97 -6.53 -3.44 10.11
C LEU A 97 -7.86 -3.18 10.82
N ILE A 98 -8.08 -3.75 12.00
CA ILE A 98 -9.27 -3.46 12.83
C ILE A 98 -9.26 -2.00 13.27
N LEU A 99 -8.13 -1.50 13.80
CA LEU A 99 -7.98 -0.09 14.18
C LEU A 99 -8.20 0.83 12.98
N GLN A 100 -7.62 0.49 11.83
CA GLN A 100 -7.80 1.22 10.58
C GLN A 100 -9.26 1.25 10.14
N LEU A 101 -10.00 0.14 10.24
CA LEU A 101 -11.43 0.09 9.92
C LEU A 101 -12.23 1.01 10.84
N LEU A 102 -12.01 0.94 12.15
CA LEU A 102 -12.72 1.77 13.12
C LEU A 102 -12.44 3.27 12.91
N ILE A 103 -11.18 3.64 12.71
CA ILE A 103 -10.77 5.02 12.46
C ILE A 103 -11.36 5.51 11.13
N SER A 104 -11.24 4.73 10.06
CA SER A 104 -11.74 5.12 8.73
C SER A 104 -13.25 5.28 8.69
N LEU A 105 -14.01 4.41 9.38
CA LEU A 105 -15.45 4.58 9.57
C LEU A 105 -15.76 5.87 10.35
N ALA A 106 -15.03 6.16 11.43
CA ALA A 106 -15.20 7.39 12.19
C ALA A 106 -14.92 8.65 11.34
N LEU A 107 -13.93 8.61 10.45
CA LEU A 107 -13.65 9.69 9.49
C LEU A 107 -14.75 9.84 8.44
N ALA A 108 -15.41 8.75 8.05
CA ALA A 108 -16.48 8.72 7.05
C ALA A 108 -17.84 9.18 7.58
N LEU A 109 -18.09 9.07 8.90
CA LEU A 109 -19.36 9.43 9.55
C LEU A 109 -19.93 10.80 9.16
N PRO A 110 -19.14 11.89 9.08
CA PRO A 110 -19.64 13.20 8.67
C PRO A 110 -20.27 13.20 7.28
N TYR A 111 -19.83 12.30 6.38
CA TYR A 111 -20.25 12.23 4.98
C TYR A 111 -21.31 11.16 4.69
N LEU A 112 -21.44 10.14 5.54
CA LEU A 112 -22.35 9.01 5.33
C LEU A 112 -23.69 9.12 6.10
N ALA A 113 -23.68 9.60 7.34
CA ALA A 113 -24.89 9.59 8.16
C ALA A 113 -25.77 10.85 7.97
N PRO A 114 -27.08 10.79 8.25
CA PRO A 114 -27.93 11.98 8.42
C PRO A 114 -27.45 12.84 9.60
N LYS A 115 -27.60 14.17 9.54
CA LYS A 115 -27.09 15.07 10.60
C LYS A 115 -27.66 14.78 12.00
N ALA A 116 -28.88 14.23 12.09
CA ALA A 116 -29.60 14.02 13.34
C ALA A 116 -29.11 12.82 14.18
N SER A 117 -28.45 11.83 13.57
CA SER A 117 -28.02 10.59 14.23
C SER A 117 -26.53 10.56 14.60
N LYS A 118 -25.82 11.70 14.46
CA LYS A 118 -24.36 11.74 14.59
C LYS A 118 -23.91 12.13 15.99
N PRO A 119 -22.97 11.37 16.61
CA PRO A 119 -22.31 11.82 17.83
C PRO A 119 -21.57 13.14 17.57
N LYS A 120 -21.98 14.22 18.25
CA LYS A 120 -21.44 15.58 18.07
C LYS A 120 -19.92 15.66 18.26
N TRP A 121 -19.37 14.81 19.12
CA TRP A 121 -17.93 14.77 19.41
C TRP A 121 -17.10 14.22 18.25
N LEU A 122 -17.63 13.30 17.43
CA LEU A 122 -16.95 12.76 16.24
C LEU A 122 -17.10 13.66 15.02
N LEU A 123 -18.19 14.43 14.94
CA LEU A 123 -18.41 15.41 13.87
C LEU A 123 -17.33 16.49 13.82
N GLY A 124 -16.81 16.90 14.98
CA GLY A 124 -15.73 17.87 15.09
C GLY A 124 -14.38 17.32 14.65
N GLN A 125 -14.24 16.00 14.52
CA GLN A 125 -12.99 15.28 14.25
C GLN A 125 -11.85 15.74 15.19
N PRO A 126 -11.86 15.25 16.44
CA PRO A 126 -10.93 15.72 17.45
C PRO A 126 -9.48 15.45 17.03
N LYS A 127 -8.54 16.26 17.55
CA LYS A 127 -7.11 16.18 17.19
C LYS A 127 -6.53 14.78 17.40
N TRP A 128 -6.97 14.05 18.43
CA TRP A 128 -6.52 12.68 18.69
C TRP A 128 -6.95 11.71 17.59
N LEU A 129 -8.14 11.87 17.01
CA LEU A 129 -8.63 11.01 15.92
C LEU A 129 -7.82 11.25 14.65
N LEU A 130 -7.51 12.51 14.34
CA LEU A 130 -6.64 12.87 13.23
C LEU A 130 -5.21 12.35 13.45
N GLY A 131 -4.68 12.45 14.67
CA GLY A 131 -3.39 11.88 15.04
C GLY A 131 -3.35 10.36 14.88
N ALA A 132 -4.38 9.65 15.36
CA ALA A 132 -4.52 8.22 15.19
C ALA A 132 -4.63 7.82 13.71
N ALA A 133 -5.42 8.56 12.92
CA ALA A 133 -5.55 8.35 11.47
C ALA A 133 -4.23 8.53 10.71
N ALA A 134 -3.41 9.52 11.09
CA ALA A 134 -2.09 9.72 10.53
C ALA A 134 -1.14 8.57 10.87
N ILE A 135 -1.06 8.18 12.15
CA ILE A 135 -0.14 7.16 12.62
C ILE A 135 -0.54 5.78 12.10
N VAL A 136 -1.78 5.33 12.38
CA VAL A 136 -2.27 4.04 11.91
C VAL A 136 -2.27 3.99 10.39
N GLY A 137 -2.64 5.10 9.73
CA GLY A 137 -2.65 5.19 8.28
C GLY A 137 -1.30 4.93 7.61
N VAL A 138 -0.20 5.38 8.22
CA VAL A 138 1.16 5.07 7.74
C VAL A 138 1.60 3.66 8.15
N LEU A 139 1.24 3.21 9.36
CA LEU A 139 1.61 1.89 9.85
C LEU A 139 0.96 0.75 9.04
N VAL A 140 -0.21 0.95 8.44
CA VAL A 140 -0.90 -0.04 7.60
C VAL A 140 -0.06 -0.51 6.38
N PRO A 141 0.31 0.37 5.42
CA PRO A 141 1.20 -0.04 4.34
C PRO A 141 2.59 -0.45 4.83
N MET A 142 3.07 0.10 5.95
CA MET A 142 4.37 -0.28 6.50
C MET A 142 4.37 -1.71 7.03
N TYR A 143 3.32 -2.15 7.74
CA TYR A 143 3.25 -3.51 8.27
C TYR A 143 3.14 -4.54 7.16
N THR A 144 2.39 -4.27 6.09
CA THR A 144 2.31 -5.24 4.98
C THR A 144 3.69 -5.48 4.36
N GLY A 145 4.56 -4.47 4.40
CA GLY A 145 5.96 -4.60 3.99
C GLY A 145 6.79 -5.41 5.00
N PHE A 146 6.59 -5.20 6.30
CA PHE A 146 7.25 -6.00 7.34
C PHE A 146 6.81 -7.47 7.33
N GLU A 147 5.52 -7.71 7.16
CA GLU A 147 4.94 -9.04 7.03
C GLU A 147 5.61 -9.81 5.89
N LEU A 148 5.69 -9.18 4.71
CA LEU A 148 6.41 -9.72 3.55
C LEU A 148 7.92 -9.92 3.84
N SER A 149 8.57 -8.96 4.50
CA SER A 149 10.01 -9.04 4.82
C SER A 149 10.35 -10.11 5.85
N SER A 150 9.37 -10.48 6.69
CA SER A 150 9.52 -11.47 7.74
C SER A 150 9.25 -12.90 7.28
N ALA A 151 8.77 -13.07 6.04
CA ALA A 151 8.43 -14.37 5.51
C ALA A 151 9.70 -15.25 5.39
N PRO A 152 9.75 -16.38 6.11
CA PRO A 152 10.92 -17.24 6.10
C PRO A 152 11.11 -17.89 4.72
N GLY A 153 12.36 -17.99 4.28
CA GLY A 153 12.72 -18.76 3.09
C GLY A 153 12.79 -17.97 1.79
N VAL A 154 12.43 -16.68 1.75
CA VAL A 154 12.56 -15.83 0.55
C VAL A 154 13.44 -14.61 0.84
N PRO A 155 14.77 -14.71 0.67
CA PRO A 155 15.71 -13.65 1.03
C PRO A 155 15.49 -12.32 0.29
N PHE A 156 14.91 -12.37 -0.91
CA PHE A 156 14.59 -11.18 -1.71
C PHE A 156 13.64 -10.21 -1.00
N TRP A 157 12.69 -10.73 -0.23
CA TRP A 157 11.73 -9.92 0.51
C TRP A 157 12.31 -9.34 1.79
N GLY A 158 13.34 -9.98 2.37
CA GLY A 158 13.95 -9.65 3.65
C GLY A 158 14.81 -8.38 3.68
N THR A 159 14.36 -7.30 3.05
CA THR A 159 15.08 -6.02 2.99
C THR A 159 14.32 -4.92 3.73
N ALA A 160 15.05 -4.02 4.41
CA ALA A 160 14.46 -2.84 5.04
C ALA A 160 13.79 -1.87 4.04
N LEU A 161 14.05 -2.06 2.73
CA LEU A 161 13.44 -1.27 1.66
C LEU A 161 11.95 -1.61 1.47
N MET A 162 11.50 -2.83 1.79
CA MET A 162 10.11 -3.26 1.56
C MET A 162 9.06 -2.43 2.30
N PRO A 163 9.15 -2.22 3.63
CA PRO A 163 8.21 -1.34 4.32
C PRO A 163 8.20 0.08 3.77
N VAL A 164 9.37 0.61 3.41
CA VAL A 164 9.53 1.97 2.89
C VAL A 164 8.90 2.11 1.50
N LEU A 165 9.15 1.14 0.62
CA LEU A 165 8.61 1.11 -0.74
C LEU A 165 7.07 1.04 -0.73
N TRP A 166 6.48 0.27 0.19
CA TRP A 166 5.02 0.20 0.32
C TRP A 166 4.39 1.49 0.80
N VAL A 167 5.02 2.20 1.72
CA VAL A 167 4.55 3.53 2.15
C VAL A 167 4.65 4.54 0.99
N ILE A 168 5.76 4.57 0.25
CA ILE A 168 5.94 5.46 -0.91
C ILE A 168 4.89 5.16 -1.99
N SER A 169 4.74 3.89 -2.36
CA SER A 169 3.81 3.44 -3.39
C SER A 169 2.34 3.70 -2.99
N ALA A 170 1.98 3.47 -1.73
CA ALA A 170 0.66 3.78 -1.21
C ALA A 170 0.39 5.29 -1.20
N SER A 171 1.40 6.10 -0.88
CA SER A 171 1.31 7.57 -0.93
C SER A 171 1.02 8.06 -2.36
N ILE A 172 1.67 7.47 -3.36
CA ILE A 172 1.40 7.76 -4.78
C ILE A 172 -0.03 7.40 -5.17
N CYS A 173 -0.55 6.26 -4.70
CA CYS A 173 -1.94 5.88 -4.95
C CYS A 173 -2.93 6.92 -4.40
N VAL A 174 -2.67 7.46 -3.22
CA VAL A 174 -3.57 8.45 -2.60
C VAL A 174 -3.43 9.83 -3.26
N VAL A 175 -2.23 10.21 -3.69
CA VAL A 175 -2.04 11.37 -4.56
C VAL A 175 -2.86 11.22 -5.85
N ALA A 176 -2.82 10.04 -6.47
CA ALA A 176 -3.60 9.75 -7.68
C ALA A 176 -5.11 9.91 -7.44
N LEU A 177 -5.65 9.37 -6.33
CA LEU A 177 -7.05 9.56 -5.93
C LEU A 177 -7.41 11.04 -5.73
N LEU A 178 -6.56 11.79 -5.04
CA LEU A 178 -6.77 13.23 -4.84
C LEU A 178 -6.69 14.01 -6.15
N LYS A 179 -5.79 13.63 -7.06
CA LYS A 179 -5.62 14.30 -8.35
C LYS A 179 -6.86 14.18 -9.22
N MET A 180 -7.60 13.07 -9.12
CA MET A 180 -8.87 12.89 -9.81
C MET A 180 -10.04 13.67 -9.18
N SER A 181 -9.90 14.07 -7.91
CA SER A 181 -11.00 14.62 -7.10
C SER A 181 -10.93 16.14 -6.91
N VAL A 182 -9.73 16.67 -6.71
CA VAL A 182 -9.46 18.09 -6.41
C VAL A 182 -9.69 18.97 -7.63
N ARG A 183 -10.19 20.20 -7.40
CA ARG A 183 -10.43 21.20 -8.47
C ARG A 183 -9.60 22.46 -8.29
N ALA A 184 -9.22 22.81 -7.06
CA ALA A 184 -8.34 23.93 -6.80
C ALA A 184 -6.97 23.75 -7.48
N VAL A 185 -6.59 24.73 -8.29
CA VAL A 185 -5.33 24.72 -9.04
C VAL A 185 -4.13 24.63 -8.10
N GLU A 186 -4.15 25.31 -6.95
CA GLU A 186 -3.06 25.28 -5.98
C GLU A 186 -2.82 23.87 -5.40
N VAL A 187 -3.90 23.20 -4.98
CA VAL A 187 -3.83 21.86 -4.41
C VAL A 187 -3.44 20.86 -5.50
N SER A 188 -4.02 21.02 -6.69
CA SER A 188 -3.67 20.24 -7.88
C SER A 188 -2.18 20.34 -8.23
N ALA A 189 -1.62 21.56 -8.22
CA ALA A 189 -0.21 21.81 -8.50
C ALA A 189 0.72 21.25 -7.41
N PHE A 190 0.32 21.33 -6.15
CA PHE A 190 1.04 20.68 -5.05
C PHE A 190 1.10 19.16 -5.25
N LEU A 191 -0.03 18.53 -5.57
CA LEU A 191 -0.11 17.08 -5.83
C LEU A 191 0.75 16.66 -7.03
N THR A 192 0.82 17.50 -8.08
CA THR A 192 1.71 17.26 -9.22
C THR A 192 3.18 17.29 -8.78
N ARG A 193 3.62 18.34 -8.08
CA ARG A 193 5.02 18.52 -7.71
C ARG A 193 5.47 17.51 -6.65
N ALA A 194 4.75 17.42 -5.53
CA ALA A 194 5.12 16.56 -4.42
C ALA A 194 4.87 15.09 -4.74
N GLY A 195 3.73 14.78 -5.38
CA GLY A 195 3.30 13.42 -5.63
C GLY A 195 3.74 12.89 -7.00
N LEU A 196 3.19 13.42 -8.09
CA LEU A 196 3.47 12.88 -9.44
C LEU A 196 4.94 13.03 -9.86
N VAL A 197 5.66 14.01 -9.32
CA VAL A 197 7.10 14.18 -9.57
C VAL A 197 7.91 13.65 -8.40
N GLY A 198 7.83 14.29 -7.22
CA GLY A 198 8.67 13.97 -6.07
C GLY A 198 8.61 12.51 -5.65
N LEU A 199 7.42 12.00 -5.31
CA LEU A 199 7.27 10.60 -4.88
C LEU A 199 7.61 9.62 -6.01
N ASN A 200 7.28 9.88 -7.27
CA ASN A 200 7.64 8.98 -8.37
C ASN A 200 9.16 8.91 -8.62
N VAL A 201 9.91 9.99 -8.40
CA VAL A 201 11.39 9.94 -8.43
C VAL A 201 11.91 9.04 -7.32
N VAL A 202 11.40 9.21 -6.09
CA VAL A 202 11.80 8.37 -4.96
C VAL A 202 11.40 6.91 -5.20
N GLN A 203 10.21 6.65 -5.74
CA GLN A 203 9.76 5.31 -6.10
C GLN A 203 10.64 4.70 -7.19
N LEU A 204 11.03 5.45 -8.22
CA LEU A 204 11.93 4.96 -9.26
C LEU A 204 13.26 4.51 -8.66
N ILE A 205 13.87 5.34 -7.80
CA ILE A 205 15.11 5.00 -7.12
C ILE A 205 14.92 3.74 -6.26
N ALA A 206 13.83 3.66 -5.50
CA ALA A 206 13.53 2.51 -4.65
C ALA A 206 13.30 1.23 -5.46
N VAL A 207 12.58 1.27 -6.58
CA VAL A 207 12.35 0.13 -7.47
C VAL A 207 13.64 -0.33 -8.14
N LEU A 208 14.50 0.61 -8.56
CA LEU A 208 15.82 0.26 -9.10
C LEU A 208 16.73 -0.33 -8.02
N ALA A 209 16.69 0.20 -6.79
CA ALA A 209 17.45 -0.34 -5.66
C ALA A 209 16.97 -1.74 -5.25
N LEU A 210 15.66 -2.00 -5.30
CA LEU A 210 15.06 -3.30 -5.01
C LEU A 210 15.64 -4.41 -5.89
N VAL A 211 15.90 -4.12 -7.16
CA VAL A 211 16.47 -5.08 -8.10
C VAL A 211 18.00 -5.02 -8.09
N GLY A 212 18.58 -3.83 -8.09
CA GLY A 212 20.03 -3.62 -8.24
C GLY A 212 20.86 -4.08 -7.04
N VAL A 213 20.35 -3.91 -5.81
CA VAL A 213 21.10 -4.31 -4.60
C VAL A 213 21.23 -5.84 -4.50
N PRO A 214 20.14 -6.64 -4.60
CA PRO A 214 20.27 -8.10 -4.56
C PRO A 214 21.11 -8.67 -5.70
N LEU A 215 21.07 -8.10 -6.91
CA LEU A 215 21.91 -8.56 -8.02
C LEU A 215 23.41 -8.49 -7.71
N GLN A 216 23.84 -7.46 -6.98
CA GLN A 216 25.24 -7.24 -6.64
C GLN A 216 25.63 -8.06 -5.40
N SER A 217 24.89 -7.91 -4.31
CA SER A 217 25.30 -8.35 -2.98
C SER A 217 24.31 -9.29 -2.27
N GLY A 218 23.26 -9.76 -2.96
CA GLY A 218 22.28 -10.70 -2.39
C GLY A 218 22.77 -12.15 -2.32
N SER A 219 22.06 -12.98 -1.56
CA SER A 219 22.22 -14.44 -1.60
C SER A 219 21.85 -14.99 -2.99
N LEU A 220 22.17 -16.27 -3.25
CA LEU A 220 21.85 -16.89 -4.53
C LEU A 220 20.35 -16.78 -4.86
N ALA A 221 19.47 -17.07 -3.89
CA ALA A 221 18.03 -16.97 -4.05
C ALA A 221 17.58 -15.51 -4.30
N ALA A 222 18.17 -14.54 -3.59
CA ALA A 222 17.88 -13.12 -3.81
C ALA A 222 18.30 -12.65 -5.21
N LYS A 223 19.45 -13.13 -5.71
CA LYS A 223 19.95 -12.87 -7.06
C LYS A 223 19.04 -13.45 -8.13
N ILE A 224 18.54 -14.68 -7.94
CA ILE A 224 17.58 -15.31 -8.85
C ILE A 224 16.29 -14.49 -8.92
N SER A 225 15.76 -14.09 -7.76
CA SER A 225 14.56 -13.25 -7.65
C SER A 225 14.71 -11.92 -8.38
N ALA A 226 15.83 -11.22 -8.15
CA ALA A 226 16.10 -9.95 -8.81
C ALA A 226 16.40 -10.11 -10.31
N ALA A 227 17.10 -11.17 -10.71
CA ALA A 227 17.32 -11.52 -12.11
C ALA A 227 16.00 -11.76 -12.85
N ALA A 228 15.04 -12.43 -12.21
CA ALA A 228 13.72 -12.69 -12.78
C ALA A 228 12.99 -11.39 -13.16
N LEU A 229 13.07 -10.36 -12.31
CA LEU A 229 12.51 -9.03 -12.56
C LEU A 229 13.35 -8.19 -13.54
N ALA A 230 14.68 -8.31 -13.50
CA ALA A 230 15.56 -7.49 -14.32
C ALA A 230 15.60 -7.95 -15.78
N TYR A 231 15.79 -9.24 -16.01
CA TYR A 231 16.06 -9.82 -17.34
C TYR A 231 15.50 -11.25 -17.52
N GLY A 232 14.74 -11.77 -16.56
CA GLY A 232 14.12 -13.10 -16.64
C GLY A 232 12.64 -13.06 -17.01
N GLU A 233 11.90 -14.06 -16.53
CA GLU A 233 10.50 -14.32 -16.94
C GLU A 233 9.52 -13.21 -16.55
N LEU A 234 9.79 -12.48 -15.46
CA LEU A 234 8.95 -11.38 -14.97
C LEU A 234 9.41 -10.01 -15.48
N SER A 235 10.46 -9.96 -16.31
CA SER A 235 11.06 -8.69 -16.74
C SER A 235 10.16 -7.85 -17.64
N ALA A 236 9.48 -8.48 -18.60
CA ALA A 236 8.56 -7.79 -19.50
C ALA A 236 7.45 -7.03 -18.74
N PRO A 237 6.65 -7.66 -17.86
CA PRO A 237 5.66 -6.93 -17.08
C PRO A 237 6.29 -5.96 -16.07
N PHE A 238 7.46 -6.24 -15.51
CA PHE A 238 8.15 -5.32 -14.59
C PHE A 238 8.54 -4.00 -15.28
N TRP A 239 9.29 -4.07 -16.38
CA TRP A 239 9.74 -2.87 -17.08
C TRP A 239 8.59 -2.09 -17.71
N THR A 240 7.57 -2.78 -18.23
CA THR A 240 6.45 -2.12 -18.90
C THR A 240 5.42 -1.56 -17.93
N LEU A 241 4.91 -2.36 -16.99
CA LEU A 241 3.82 -1.95 -16.08
C LEU A 241 4.33 -1.14 -14.89
N VAL A 242 5.44 -1.53 -14.28
CA VAL A 242 5.94 -0.88 -13.05
C VAL A 242 6.81 0.32 -13.37
N VAL A 243 7.87 0.11 -14.15
CA VAL A 243 8.84 1.17 -14.45
C VAL A 243 8.28 2.12 -15.50
N GLY A 244 7.84 1.61 -16.65
CA GLY A 244 7.31 2.40 -17.76
C GLY A 244 6.01 3.11 -17.41
N LEU A 245 4.91 2.36 -17.36
CA LEU A 245 3.57 2.90 -17.13
C LEU A 245 3.37 3.35 -15.68
N GLY A 246 3.90 2.64 -14.70
CA GLY A 246 3.64 2.90 -13.30
C GLY A 246 4.41 4.07 -12.70
N THR A 247 5.56 4.40 -13.27
CA THR A 247 6.50 5.35 -12.67
C THR A 247 6.96 6.41 -13.66
N LEU A 248 7.58 6.02 -14.79
CA LEU A 248 8.13 6.95 -15.78
C LEU A 248 7.05 7.77 -16.49
N ALA A 249 5.93 7.15 -16.89
CA ALA A 249 4.84 7.87 -17.55
C ALA A 249 4.16 8.89 -16.61
N PRO A 250 3.72 8.54 -15.38
CA PRO A 250 3.22 9.51 -14.41
C PRO A 250 4.22 10.63 -14.10
N LEU A 251 5.52 10.29 -14.02
CA LEU A 251 6.59 11.26 -13.82
C LEU A 251 6.73 12.25 -14.99
N ALA A 252 6.76 11.75 -16.22
CA ALA A 252 6.84 12.57 -17.43
C ALA A 252 5.61 13.48 -17.58
N LEU A 253 4.41 12.94 -17.35
CA LEU A 253 3.17 13.72 -17.33
C LEU A 253 3.17 14.75 -16.19
N GLY A 254 3.71 14.39 -15.03
CA GLY A 254 3.92 15.30 -13.90
C GLY A 254 4.81 16.49 -14.29
N PHE A 255 5.97 16.24 -14.89
CA PHE A 255 6.87 17.29 -15.39
C PHE A 255 6.21 18.20 -16.43
N TYR A 256 5.47 17.62 -17.37
CA TYR A 256 4.70 18.39 -18.36
C TYR A 256 3.69 19.33 -17.69
N MET A 257 3.03 18.88 -16.63
CA MET A 257 2.00 19.63 -15.91
C MET A 257 2.54 20.70 -14.94
N ILE A 258 3.86 20.75 -14.64
CA ILE A 258 4.44 21.75 -13.73
C ILE A 258 4.15 23.18 -14.19
N LYS A 259 4.18 23.42 -15.51
CA LYS A 259 3.96 24.74 -16.10
C LYS A 259 2.49 25.07 -16.28
N LYS A 260 1.68 24.07 -16.65
CA LYS A 260 0.25 24.22 -16.92
C LYS A 260 -0.51 22.98 -16.48
N GLU A 261 -1.33 23.16 -15.45
CA GLU A 261 -2.20 22.11 -14.94
C GLU A 261 -3.29 21.74 -15.96
N ASN A 262 -3.50 20.43 -16.12
CA ASN A 262 -4.56 19.88 -16.94
C ASN A 262 -5.18 18.67 -16.22
N LYS A 263 -6.48 18.75 -15.95
CA LYS A 263 -7.23 17.71 -15.23
C LYS A 263 -7.19 16.35 -15.94
N TYR A 264 -7.34 16.32 -17.25
CA TYR A 264 -7.39 15.07 -18.02
C TYR A 264 -6.04 14.36 -18.02
N ILE A 265 -4.96 15.11 -18.17
CA ILE A 265 -3.59 14.57 -18.10
C ILE A 265 -3.28 14.10 -16.68
N GLY A 266 -3.70 14.86 -15.66
CA GLY A 266 -3.57 14.47 -14.26
C GLY A 266 -4.33 13.18 -13.93
N ALA A 267 -5.53 13.01 -14.48
CA ALA A 267 -6.31 11.79 -14.32
C ALA A 267 -5.67 10.59 -15.04
N ALA A 268 -5.12 10.79 -16.25
CA ALA A 268 -4.37 9.75 -16.97
C ALA A 268 -3.13 9.32 -16.17
N ALA A 269 -2.34 10.27 -15.67
CA ALA A 269 -1.18 9.99 -14.82
C ALA A 269 -1.58 9.25 -13.53
N ALA A 270 -2.72 9.61 -12.92
CA ALA A 270 -3.26 8.97 -11.74
C ALA A 270 -3.63 7.50 -11.99
N VAL A 271 -4.33 7.19 -13.08
CA VAL A 271 -4.71 5.83 -13.45
C VAL A 271 -3.48 4.96 -13.71
N LEU A 272 -2.51 5.49 -14.46
CA LEU A 272 -1.24 4.83 -14.73
C LEU A 272 -0.46 4.51 -13.44
N ALA A 273 -0.38 5.47 -12.52
CA ALA A 273 0.27 5.28 -11.23
C ALA A 273 -0.41 4.21 -10.36
N LEU A 274 -1.76 4.16 -10.37
CA LEU A 274 -2.54 3.15 -9.65
C LEU A 274 -2.29 1.74 -10.20
N ILE A 275 -2.31 1.58 -11.53
CA ILE A 275 -2.02 0.31 -12.20
C ILE A 275 -0.59 -0.15 -11.89
N GLY A 276 0.37 0.76 -11.99
CA GLY A 276 1.77 0.47 -11.69
C GLY A 276 2.01 0.04 -10.25
N ALA A 277 1.36 0.71 -9.29
CA ALA A 277 1.47 0.37 -7.87
C ALA A 277 0.86 -1.00 -7.54
N LEU A 278 -0.19 -1.42 -8.24
CA LEU A 278 -0.75 -2.77 -8.13
C LEU A 278 0.19 -3.80 -8.75
N ALA A 279 0.65 -3.55 -9.98
CA ALA A 279 1.59 -4.43 -10.68
C ALA A 279 2.88 -4.65 -9.87
N LEU A 280 3.38 -3.60 -9.21
CA LEU A 280 4.57 -3.68 -8.36
C LEU A 280 4.38 -4.70 -7.22
N ARG A 281 3.23 -4.70 -6.54
CA ARG A 281 2.96 -5.65 -5.45
C ARG A 281 2.87 -7.08 -5.96
N ILE A 282 2.14 -7.29 -7.05
CA ILE A 282 1.96 -8.62 -7.65
C ILE A 282 3.31 -9.18 -8.11
N LEU A 283 4.11 -8.39 -8.81
CA LEU A 283 5.40 -8.85 -9.35
C LEU A 283 6.44 -9.10 -8.26
N VAL A 284 6.47 -8.28 -7.20
CA VAL A 284 7.36 -8.52 -6.06
C VAL A 284 6.98 -9.80 -5.31
N LEU A 285 5.68 -10.10 -5.18
CA LEU A 285 5.19 -11.36 -4.63
C LEU A 285 5.50 -12.56 -5.54
N GLN A 286 5.41 -12.40 -6.87
CA GLN A 286 5.74 -13.47 -7.82
C GLN A 286 7.25 -13.74 -7.86
N ALA A 287 8.08 -12.72 -7.70
CA ALA A 287 9.53 -12.84 -7.78
C ALA A 287 10.16 -13.56 -6.57
N GLY A 288 9.39 -14.07 -5.60
CA GLY A 288 9.94 -14.75 -4.44
C GLY A 288 10.52 -16.12 -4.77
N ALA A 289 11.84 -16.24 -4.90
CA ALA A 289 12.52 -17.54 -5.00
C ALA A 289 12.93 -18.07 -3.61
N PHE A 290 12.69 -19.35 -3.36
CA PHE A 290 13.08 -19.98 -2.10
C PHE A 290 14.58 -20.24 -2.02
N GLU A 291 15.14 -20.04 -0.83
CA GLU A 291 16.49 -20.50 -0.51
C GLU A 291 16.48 -21.99 -0.19
N ALA A 292 17.26 -22.79 -0.93
CA ALA A 292 17.40 -24.21 -0.64
C ALA A 292 18.14 -24.40 0.69
N LEU A 293 17.56 -25.18 1.61
CA LEU A 293 18.24 -25.55 2.86
C LEU A 293 19.55 -26.30 2.52
N PRO A 294 20.67 -26.03 3.21
CA PRO A 294 21.83 -26.89 3.10
C PRO A 294 21.42 -28.33 3.48
N PRO A 295 21.96 -29.37 2.80
CA PRO A 295 21.71 -30.75 3.19
C PRO A 295 22.11 -30.91 4.66
N ALA A 296 21.24 -31.54 5.45
CA ALA A 296 21.52 -31.83 6.85
C ALA A 296 22.85 -32.60 6.93
N SER A 297 23.86 -31.95 7.50
CA SER A 297 25.19 -32.51 7.77
C SER A 297 25.12 -33.52 8.91
#